data_AF-A0A9N9HKI0-F1
#
_entry.id   AF-A0A9N9HKI0-F1
#
_cell.length_a   1.000
_cell.length_b   1.000
_cell.length_c   1.000
_cell.angle_alpha   90.00
_cell.angle_beta   90.00
_cell.angle_gamma   90.00
#
_symmetry.space_group_name_H-M   'P 1'
#
loop_
_entity.id
_entity.type
_entity.pdbx_description
1 polymer ?
#
loop_
_entity_poly.entity_id
_entity_poly.type
_entity_poly.pdbx_seq_one_letter_code
_entity_poly.pdbx_strand_id
1 'polypeptide(L)'
;MTSEQKYPGYEELSSYLTQSKNKSFWGFLLRCRDAIIATTLADSRWKDLDDKWATNFITEARTLVTYKRMTITNEQINSERQRYNFEDYWNNVISERRIKEDILVREAEEARIQGELSLLRRQLFEIQ
;
A
#
# COMPACT_ATOMS: atom_id res chain seq x y z
N MET A 1 22.20 17.33 5.87
CA MET A 1 21.78 16.23 4.98
C MET A 1 20.29 16.03 5.18
N THR A 2 19.48 16.55 4.26
CA THR A 2 18.03 16.33 4.28
C THR A 2 17.79 14.89 3.86
N SER A 3 17.23 14.07 4.74
CA SER A 3 16.58 12.83 4.30
C SER A 3 15.48 13.26 3.33
N GLU A 4 15.68 13.06 2.03
CA GLU A 4 14.58 13.16 1.07
C GLU A 4 13.47 12.24 1.57
N GLN A 5 12.35 12.85 1.95
CA GLN A 5 11.22 12.13 2.50
C GLN A 5 10.67 11.26 1.38
N LYS A 6 11.05 9.99 1.37
CA LYS A 6 10.60 9.00 0.39
C LYS A 6 9.09 8.81 0.53
N TYR A 7 8.40 8.67 -0.60
CA TYR A 7 6.96 8.43 -0.57
C TYR A 7 6.65 7.04 0.01
N PRO A 8 5.45 6.86 0.59
CA PRO A 8 5.00 5.56 1.08
C PRO A 8 5.06 4.50 -0.03
N GLY A 9 5.71 3.36 0.23
CA GLY A 9 5.91 2.28 -0.74
C GLY A 9 7.20 2.35 -1.57
N TYR A 10 8.05 3.34 -1.33
CA TYR A 10 9.34 3.47 -2.02
C TYR A 10 10.25 2.26 -1.80
N GLU A 11 10.34 1.75 -0.57
CA GLU A 11 11.26 0.66 -0.25
C GLU A 11 10.89 -0.63 -0.96
N GLU A 12 9.60 -0.95 -1.01
CA GLU A 12 9.05 -2.09 -1.72
C GLU A 12 9.26 -1.97 -3.23
N LEU A 13 9.03 -0.78 -3.79
CA LEU A 13 9.27 -0.52 -5.21
C LEU A 13 10.76 -0.65 -5.56
N SER A 14 11.63 -0.03 -4.78
CA SER A 14 13.09 -0.08 -4.97
C SER A 14 13.61 -1.52 -4.86
N SER A 15 13.14 -2.26 -3.86
CA SER A 15 13.43 -3.67 -3.66
C SER A 15 12.98 -4.52 -4.85
N TYR A 16 11.72 -4.34 -5.30
CA TYR A 16 11.18 -5.05 -6.46
C TYR A 16 11.99 -4.79 -7.73
N LEU A 17 12.29 -3.52 -8.03
CA LEU A 17 13.06 -3.15 -9.22
C LEU A 17 14.50 -3.68 -9.18
N THR A 18 15.11 -3.77 -7.99
CA THR A 18 16.48 -4.27 -7.84
C THR A 18 16.56 -5.79 -8.01
N GLN A 19 15.59 -6.52 -7.46
CA GLN A 19 15.59 -7.99 -7.40
C GLN A 19 14.92 -8.64 -8.61
N SER A 20 13.92 -8.00 -9.22
CA SER A 20 13.17 -8.58 -10.32
C SER A 20 13.95 -8.57 -11.62
N LYS A 21 14.14 -9.76 -12.20
CA LYS A 21 14.72 -9.93 -13.54
C LYS A 21 13.81 -9.38 -14.63
N ASN A 22 12.49 -9.58 -14.51
CA ASN A 22 11.48 -9.08 -15.45
C ASN A 22 10.61 -8.05 -14.74
N LYS A 23 10.88 -6.77 -15.00
CA LYS A 23 10.16 -5.67 -14.37
C LYS A 23 8.85 -5.46 -15.11
N SER A 24 7.76 -5.77 -14.42
CA SER A 24 6.38 -5.52 -14.85
C SER A 24 5.69 -4.66 -13.79
N PHE A 25 4.87 -3.70 -14.22
CA PHE A 25 4.10 -2.87 -13.30
C PHE A 25 3.01 -3.69 -12.62
N TRP A 26 2.31 -4.53 -13.38
CA TRP A 26 1.35 -5.50 -12.82
C TRP A 26 2.02 -6.46 -11.83
N GLY A 27 3.19 -6.99 -12.18
CA GLY A 27 3.97 -7.86 -11.29
C GLY A 27 4.39 -7.17 -9.99
N PHE A 28 4.67 -5.87 -10.04
CA PHE A 28 4.96 -5.05 -8.87
C PHE A 28 3.72 -4.91 -7.97
N LEU A 29 2.58 -4.52 -8.57
CA LEU A 29 1.33 -4.33 -7.83
C LEU A 29 0.93 -5.60 -7.06
N LEU A 30 1.04 -6.77 -7.70
CA LEU A 30 0.73 -8.03 -7.04
C LEU A 30 1.70 -8.38 -5.90
N ARG A 31 3.01 -8.14 -6.07
CA ARG A 31 4.01 -8.50 -5.06
C ARG A 31 4.04 -7.55 -3.87
N CYS A 32 3.73 -6.29 -4.08
CA CYS A 32 3.81 -5.24 -3.07
C CYS A 32 2.43 -4.84 -2.54
N ARG A 33 1.41 -5.68 -2.76
CA ARG A 33 0.01 -5.39 -2.47
C ARG A 33 -0.25 -5.00 -1.03
N ASP A 34 0.33 -5.70 -0.06
CA ASP A 34 0.14 -5.40 1.37
C ASP A 34 0.66 -4.02 1.75
N ALA A 35 1.84 -3.66 1.25
CA ALA A 35 2.43 -2.33 1.45
C ALA A 35 1.60 -1.24 0.76
N ILE A 36 1.10 -1.53 -0.45
CA ILE A 36 0.20 -0.62 -1.18
C ILE A 36 -1.08 -0.39 -0.35
N ILE A 37 -1.70 -1.44 0.19
CA ILE A 37 -2.89 -1.31 1.05
C ILE A 37 -2.56 -0.51 2.32
N ALA A 38 -1.42 -0.77 2.97
CA ALA A 38 -1.03 -0.06 4.19
C ALA A 38 -0.85 1.46 3.97
N THR A 39 -0.49 1.86 2.75
CA THR A 39 -0.13 3.24 2.40
C THR A 39 -1.21 3.98 1.59
N THR A 40 -2.27 3.27 1.19
CA THR A 40 -3.41 3.85 0.44
C THR A 40 -4.37 4.55 1.40
N LEU A 41 -4.92 5.69 0.96
CA LEU A 41 -6.00 6.38 1.67
C LEU A 41 -7.35 5.79 1.26
N ALA A 42 -8.25 5.59 2.22
CA ALA A 42 -9.57 4.98 1.99
C ALA A 42 -10.50 5.77 1.04
N ASP A 43 -10.28 7.07 0.89
CA ASP A 43 -11.04 7.97 0.03
C ASP A 43 -10.40 8.18 -1.36
N SER A 44 -9.31 7.47 -1.64
CA SER A 44 -8.61 7.57 -2.93
C SER A 44 -9.49 7.17 -4.10
N ARG A 45 -9.34 7.86 -5.24
CA ARG A 45 -9.91 7.42 -6.51
C ARG A 45 -8.97 6.44 -7.18
N TRP A 46 -9.52 5.36 -7.74
CA TRP A 46 -8.72 4.29 -8.36
C TRP A 46 -7.75 4.82 -9.42
N LYS A 47 -8.18 5.79 -10.22
CA LYS A 47 -7.38 6.37 -11.30
C LYS A 47 -6.20 7.18 -10.78
N ASP A 48 -6.40 7.95 -9.72
CA ASP A 48 -5.34 8.74 -9.09
C ASP A 48 -4.28 7.83 -8.47
N LEU A 49 -4.70 6.72 -7.86
CA LEU A 49 -3.78 5.69 -7.38
C LEU A 49 -2.98 5.09 -8.52
N ASP A 50 -3.66 4.65 -9.58
CA ASP A 50 -2.99 4.05 -10.74
C ASP A 50 -1.92 4.99 -11.29
N ASP A 51 -2.29 6.22 -11.62
CA ASP A 51 -1.40 7.22 -12.21
C ASP A 51 -0.22 7.56 -11.30
N LYS A 52 -0.46 7.70 -9.99
CA LYS A 52 0.61 7.93 -9.02
C LYS A 52 1.58 6.75 -8.97
N TRP A 53 1.09 5.52 -8.83
CA TRP A 53 1.94 4.35 -8.70
C TRP A 53 2.71 4.02 -9.98
N ALA A 54 2.13 4.19 -11.16
CA ALA A 54 2.89 4.01 -12.40
C ALA A 54 3.92 5.11 -12.62
N THR A 55 3.59 6.36 -12.28
CA THR A 55 4.56 7.47 -12.37
C THR A 55 5.77 7.20 -11.49
N ASN A 56 5.54 6.75 -10.25
CA ASN A 56 6.61 6.35 -9.34
C ASN A 56 7.38 5.17 -9.91
N PHE A 57 6.69 4.13 -10.38
CA PHE A 57 7.33 2.95 -10.99
C PHE A 57 8.24 3.32 -12.16
N ILE A 58 7.78 4.18 -13.08
CA ILE A 58 8.56 4.66 -14.23
C ILE A 58 9.77 5.45 -13.77
N THR A 59 9.56 6.37 -12.81
CA THR A 59 10.61 7.25 -12.30
C THR A 59 11.73 6.43 -11.66
N GLU A 60 11.40 5.53 -10.72
CA GLU A 60 12.39 4.68 -10.07
C GLU A 60 13.00 3.64 -11.01
N ALA A 61 12.22 3.12 -11.96
CA ALA A 61 12.77 2.23 -12.95
C ALA A 61 13.82 2.96 -13.78
N ARG A 62 13.56 4.19 -14.24
CA ARG A 62 14.52 4.98 -15.03
C ARG A 62 15.79 5.30 -14.24
N THR A 63 15.69 5.67 -12.97
CA THR A 63 16.87 5.94 -12.14
C THR A 63 17.73 4.68 -11.99
N LEU A 64 17.13 3.51 -11.75
CA LEU A 64 17.83 2.23 -11.58
C LEU A 64 18.31 1.60 -12.91
N VAL A 65 17.62 1.84 -14.02
CA VAL A 65 17.89 1.23 -15.34
C VAL A 65 19.17 1.77 -15.99
N THR A 66 19.61 2.97 -15.60
CA THR A 66 20.92 3.52 -15.98
C THR A 66 22.07 2.54 -15.71
N TYR A 67 21.89 1.58 -14.79
CA TYR A 67 22.89 0.58 -14.41
C TYR A 67 22.76 -0.81 -15.08
N LYS A 68 21.58 -1.21 -15.61
CA LYS A 68 21.31 -2.62 -16.00
C LYS A 68 20.78 -2.88 -17.43
N ARG A 69 20.76 -1.87 -18.32
CA ARG A 69 20.47 -2.05 -19.77
C ARG A 69 19.10 -2.66 -20.11
N MET A 70 18.09 -2.45 -19.25
CA MET A 70 16.74 -2.99 -19.45
C MET A 70 15.72 -1.83 -19.46
N THR A 71 15.21 -1.45 -20.63
CA THR A 71 14.35 -0.28 -20.77
C THR A 71 12.90 -0.61 -20.42
N ILE A 72 12.37 -0.07 -19.31
CA ILE A 72 10.93 0.00 -19.10
C ILE A 72 10.40 1.20 -19.87
N THR A 73 9.46 0.98 -20.79
CA THR A 73 8.83 2.05 -21.56
C THR A 73 7.42 2.34 -21.05
N ASN A 74 6.95 3.57 -21.30
CA ASN A 74 5.56 3.94 -21.02
C ASN A 74 4.58 3.07 -21.82
N GLU A 75 4.95 2.67 -23.04
CA GLU A 75 4.15 1.80 -23.90
C GLU A 75 3.95 0.41 -23.28
N GLN A 76 4.98 -0.17 -22.69
CA GLN A 76 4.86 -1.44 -21.97
C GLN A 76 3.85 -1.33 -20.83
N ILE A 77 3.99 -0.31 -19.98
CA ILE A 77 3.07 -0.11 -18.84
C ILE A 77 1.66 0.17 -19.32
N ASN A 78 1.48 0.99 -20.36
CA ASN A 78 0.17 1.26 -20.94
C ASN A 78 -0.45 -0.02 -21.53
N SER A 79 0.34 -0.89 -22.15
CA SER A 79 -0.14 -2.18 -22.64
C SER A 79 -0.56 -3.11 -21.50
N GLU A 80 0.16 -3.11 -20.37
CA GLU A 80 -0.24 -3.85 -19.17
C GLU A 80 -1.56 -3.29 -18.61
N ARG A 81 -1.67 -1.97 -18.50
CA ARG A 81 -2.88 -1.27 -18.03
C ARG A 81 -4.11 -1.52 -18.89
N GLN A 82 -3.92 -1.70 -20.19
CA GLN A 82 -5.00 -2.07 -21.12
C GLN A 82 -5.35 -3.56 -21.02
N ARG A 83 -4.38 -4.42 -20.69
CA ARG A 83 -4.55 -5.88 -20.66
C ARG A 83 -5.23 -6.37 -19.38
N TYR A 84 -4.97 -5.72 -18.25
CA TYR A 84 -5.53 -6.12 -16.96
C TYR A 84 -6.59 -5.13 -16.49
N ASN A 85 -7.51 -5.60 -15.64
CA ASN A 85 -8.52 -4.73 -15.05
C ASN A 85 -7.94 -3.99 -13.84
N PHE A 86 -7.26 -2.87 -14.09
CA PHE A 86 -6.67 -2.02 -13.05
C PHE A 86 -7.73 -1.32 -12.21
N GLU A 87 -8.89 -1.00 -12.77
CA GLU A 87 -9.99 -0.42 -12.00
C GLU A 87 -10.45 -1.39 -10.91
N ASP A 88 -10.72 -2.66 -11.24
CA ASP A 88 -11.07 -3.69 -10.26
C ASP A 88 -9.97 -3.88 -9.22
N TYR A 89 -8.70 -3.95 -9.65
CA TYR A 89 -7.57 -4.10 -8.74
C TYR A 89 -7.54 -2.97 -7.71
N TRP A 90 -7.61 -1.72 -8.15
CA TRP A 90 -7.51 -0.56 -7.27
C TRP A 90 -8.75 -0.40 -6.38
N ASN A 91 -9.95 -0.69 -6.90
CA ASN A 91 -11.16 -0.73 -6.08
C ASN A 91 -11.06 -1.78 -4.97
N ASN A 92 -10.46 -2.94 -5.25
CA ASN A 92 -10.19 -3.95 -4.22
C ASN A 92 -9.15 -3.48 -3.19
N VAL A 93 -8.11 -2.77 -3.59
CA VAL A 93 -7.14 -2.17 -2.65
C VAL A 93 -7.84 -1.15 -1.73
N ILE A 94 -8.68 -0.29 -2.29
CA ILE A 94 -9.43 0.73 -1.54
C ILE A 94 -10.42 0.07 -0.56
N SER A 95 -11.16 -0.95 -1.00
CA SER A 95 -12.12 -1.65 -0.15
C SER A 95 -11.43 -2.38 1.00
N GLU A 96 -10.31 -3.07 0.74
CA GLU A 96 -9.53 -3.72 1.79
C GLU A 96 -8.92 -2.73 2.78
N ARG A 97 -8.47 -1.56 2.30
CA ARG A 97 -8.02 -0.49 3.19
C ARG A 97 -9.13 -0.05 4.14
N ARG A 98 -10.34 0.21 3.63
CA ARG A 98 -11.51 0.60 4.44
C ARG A 98 -11.86 -0.45 5.49
N ILE A 99 -11.89 -1.73 5.09
CA ILE A 99 -12.18 -2.83 6.01
C ILE A 99 -11.13 -2.89 7.13
N LYS A 100 -9.84 -2.73 6.80
CA LYS A 100 -8.76 -2.71 7.81
C LYS A 100 -8.91 -1.54 8.78
N GLU A 101 -9.28 -0.35 8.30
CA GLU A 101 -9.55 0.80 9.16
C GLU A 101 -10.73 0.55 10.11
N ASP A 102 -11.85 0.01 9.58
CA ASP A 102 -13.02 -0.31 10.39
C ASP A 102 -12.71 -1.37 11.47
N ILE A 103 -11.87 -2.36 11.15
CA ILE A 103 -11.40 -3.37 12.12
C ILE A 103 -10.58 -2.69 13.22
N LEU A 104 -9.62 -1.85 12.88
CA LEU A 104 -8.78 -1.15 13.87
C LEU A 104 -9.62 -0.28 14.81
N VAL A 105 -10.64 0.41 14.30
CA VAL A 105 -11.58 1.19 15.13
C VAL A 105 -12.33 0.28 16.11
N ARG A 106 -12.84 -0.86 15.63
CA ARG A 106 -13.56 -1.82 16.48
C ARG A 106 -12.65 -2.43 17.55
N GLU A 107 -11.43 -2.82 17.19
CA GLU A 107 -10.44 -3.38 18.13
C GLU A 107 -10.06 -2.37 19.22
N ALA A 108 -9.88 -1.10 18.87
CA ALA A 108 -9.60 -0.05 19.84
C ALA A 108 -10.77 0.18 20.82
N GLU A 109 -12.00 0.15 20.32
CA GLU A 109 -13.20 0.28 21.14
C GLU A 109 -13.41 -0.92 22.07
N GLU A 110 -13.17 -2.13 21.56
CA GLU A 110 -13.20 -3.34 22.39
C GLU A 110 -12.15 -3.28 23.51
N ALA A 111 -10.92 -2.87 23.19
CA ALA A 111 -9.86 -2.70 24.18
C ALA A 111 -10.24 -1.66 25.25
N ARG A 112 -10.89 -0.55 24.85
CA ARG A 112 -11.40 0.48 25.77
C ARG A 112 -12.43 -0.10 26.75
N ILE A 113 -13.44 -0.80 26.22
CA ILE A 113 -14.50 -1.41 27.03
C ILE A 113 -13.94 -2.46 27.99
N GLN A 114 -13.02 -3.31 27.53
CA GLN A 114 -12.37 -4.32 28.39
C GLN A 114 -11.55 -3.67 29.51
N GLY A 115 -10.90 -2.54 29.24
CA GLY A 115 -10.22 -1.74 30.25
C GLY A 115 -11.18 -1.22 31.32
N GLU A 116 -12.30 -0.63 30.91
CA GLU A 116 -13.34 -0.11 31.82
C GLU A 116 -13.97 -1.21 32.68
N LEU A 117 -14.32 -2.36 32.08
CA LEU A 117 -14.83 -3.51 32.82
C LEU A 117 -13.83 -4.04 33.85
N SER A 118 -12.55 -4.06 33.51
CA SER A 118 -11.48 -4.49 34.42
C SER A 118 -11.35 -3.56 35.61
N LEU A 119 -11.51 -2.25 35.42
CA LEU A 119 -11.51 -1.25 36.50
C LEU A 119 -12.73 -1.41 37.42
N LEU A 120 -13.93 -1.53 36.84
CA LEU A 120 -15.16 -1.73 37.62
C LEU A 120 -15.10 -3.01 38.46
N ARG A 121 -14.57 -4.10 37.90
CA ARG A 121 -14.38 -5.36 38.64
C ARG A 121 -13.48 -5.15 39.85
N ARG A 122 -12.34 -4.45 39.71
CA ARG A 122 -11.45 -4.16 40.85
C ARG A 122 -12.16 -3.35 41.93
N GLN A 123 -12.87 -2.29 41.54
CA GLN A 123 -13.61 -1.45 42.47
C GLN A 123 -14.68 -2.24 43.24
N LEU A 124 -15.39 -3.17 42.58
CA LEU A 124 -16.38 -4.01 43.25
C LEU A 124 -15.75 -4.94 44.30
N PHE A 125 -14.56 -5.49 44.03
CA PHE A 125 -13.84 -6.37 44.96
C PHE A 125 -13.16 -5.63 46.12
N GLU A 126 -12.86 -4.33 45.99
CA GLU A 126 -12.30 -3.52 47.07
C GLU A 126 -13.35 -3.02 48.09
N ILE A 127 -14.65 -3.18 47.78
CA ILE A 127 -15.77 -2.74 48.64
C ILE A 127 -16.36 -3.91 49.46
N GLN A 128 -15.89 -5.14 49.26
CA GLN A 128 -16.27 -6.34 50.03
C GLN A 128 -15.21 -6.69 51.07
#